data_AF-A0A101GJJ4-F1
#
_entry.id   AF-A0A101GJJ4-F1
#
_cell.length_a   1.000
_cell.length_b   1.000
_cell.length_c   1.000
_cell.angle_alpha   90.00
_cell.angle_beta   90.00
_cell.angle_gamma   90.00
#
_symmetry.space_group_name_H-M   'P 1'
#
loop_
_entity.id
_entity.type
_entity.pdbx_description
1 polymer ?
#
loop_
_entity_poly.entity_id
_entity_poly.type
_entity_poly.pdbx_seq_one_letter_code
_entity_poly.pdbx_strand_id
1 'polypeptide(L)' 'MDRTFVMVKPDGVQRGLVGEIVSRFEAKGLKLAGAKLELLPEERVVEQYREHLQKP' A
#
# COMPACT_ATOMS: atom_id res chain seq x y z
N MET A 1 13.55 -12.44 10.52
CA MET A 1 12.19 -11.89 10.77
C MET A 1 11.88 -11.03 9.57
N ASP A 2 10.93 -11.48 8.77
CA ASP A 2 10.73 -10.92 7.43
C ASP A 2 9.71 -9.79 7.46
N ARG A 3 9.87 -8.83 6.54
CA ARG A 3 8.99 -7.67 6.39
C ARG A 3 8.64 -7.52 4.94
N THR A 4 7.40 -7.16 4.68
CA THR A 4 6.92 -6.82 3.34
C THR A 4 6.15 -5.51 3.38
N PHE A 5 6.11 -4.84 2.23
CA PHE A 5 5.36 -3.61 2.04
C PHE A 5 4.01 -3.91 1.41
N VAL A 6 2.95 -3.28 1.93
CA VAL A 6 1.61 -3.34 1.37
C VAL A 6 1.08 -1.91 1.25
N MET A 7 0.42 -1.63 0.13
CA MET A 7 -0.18 -0.33 -0.14
C MET A 7 -1.67 -0.49 -0.44
N VAL A 8 -2.49 0.26 0.29
CA VAL A 8 -3.89 0.48 -0.10
C VAL A 8 -3.90 1.62 -1.10
N LYS A 9 -4.33 1.32 -2.34
CA LYS A 9 -4.41 2.31 -3.42
C LYS A 9 -5.55 3.32 -3.20
N PRO A 10 -5.57 4.46 -3.92
CA PRO A 10 -6.58 5.51 -3.73
C PRO A 10 -8.04 5.02 -3.78
N ASP A 11 -8.35 4.05 -4.64
CA ASP A 11 -9.66 3.43 -4.76
C ASP A 11 -10.07 2.68 -3.47
N GLY A 12 -9.13 1.96 -2.86
CA GLY A 12 -9.36 1.27 -1.58
C GLY A 12 -9.58 2.25 -0.43
N VAL A 13 -8.87 3.38 -0.44
CA VAL A 13 -9.06 4.47 0.54
C VAL A 13 -10.42 5.14 0.34
N GLN A 14 -10.78 5.51 -0.89
CA GLN A 14 -12.06 6.15 -1.22
C GLN A 14 -13.27 5.29 -0.86
N ARG A 15 -13.12 3.96 -0.96
CA ARG A 15 -14.16 2.99 -0.59
C ARG A 15 -14.20 2.67 0.92
N GLY A 16 -13.34 3.29 1.73
CA GLY A 16 -13.29 3.06 3.18
C GLY A 16 -12.75 1.68 3.58
N LEU A 17 -11.97 1.01 2.72
CA LEU A 17 -11.53 -0.38 2.93
C LEU A 17 -10.25 -0.53 3.79
N VAL A 18 -9.66 0.56 4.26
CA VAL A 18 -8.37 0.52 4.98
C VAL A 18 -8.44 -0.39 6.21
N GLY A 19 -9.45 -0.22 7.06
CA GLY A 19 -9.62 -1.04 8.27
C GLY A 19 -9.81 -2.51 7.96
N GLU A 20 -10.71 -2.83 7.03
CA GLU A 20 -10.98 -4.19 6.56
C GLU A 20 -9.70 -4.88 6.04
N ILE A 21 -8.89 -4.18 5.26
CA ILE A 21 -7.64 -4.72 4.73
C ILE A 21 -6.64 -4.98 5.87
N VAL A 22 -6.48 -4.05 6.81
CA VAL A 22 -5.59 -4.23 7.98
C VAL A 22 -6.04 -5.43 8.81
N SER A 23 -7.33 -5.53 9.14
CA SER A 23 -7.89 -6.64 9.91
C SER A 23 -7.64 -8.00 9.25
N ARG A 24 -7.65 -8.09 7.92
CA ARG A 24 -7.30 -9.33 7.20
C ARG A 24 -5.85 -9.75 7.40
N PHE A 25 -4.91 -8.81 7.44
CA PHE A 25 -3.50 -9.12 7.70
C PHE A 25 -3.29 -9.54 9.16
N GLU A 26 -3.91 -8.85 10.11
CA GLU A 26 -3.83 -9.18 11.53
C GLU A 26 -4.47 -10.55 11.84
N ALA A 27 -5.63 -10.86 11.23
CA ALA A 27 -6.28 -12.16 11.36
C ALA A 27 -5.44 -13.33 10.81
N LYS A 28 -4.51 -13.06 9.87
CA LYS A 28 -3.53 -14.04 9.39
C LYS A 28 -2.31 -14.18 10.31
N GLY A 29 -2.25 -13.44 11.42
CA GLY A 29 -1.14 -13.45 12.37
C GLY A 29 0.04 -12.56 11.97
N LEU A 30 -0.12 -11.69 10.96
CA LEU A 30 0.91 -10.74 10.58
C LEU A 30 0.85 -9.52 11.49
N LYS A 31 2.02 -8.98 11.84
CA LYS A 31 2.15 -7.81 12.71
C LYS A 31 2.37 -6.55 11.88
N LEU A 32 1.56 -5.53 12.11
CA LEU A 32 1.79 -4.21 11.54
C LEU A 32 3.07 -3.60 12.16
N ALA A 33 4.11 -3.44 11.35
CA ALA A 33 5.38 -2.86 11.79
C ALA A 33 5.40 -1.32 11.69
N GLY A 34 4.55 -0.73 10.86
CA GLY A 34 4.40 0.70 10.66
C GLY A 34 3.34 1.01 9.60
N ALA A 35 2.76 2.20 9.65
CA ALA A 35 1.76 2.67 8.69
C ALA A 35 1.92 4.17 8.44
N LYS A 36 1.63 4.61 7.22
CA LYS A 36 1.62 6.03 6.82
C LYS A 36 0.49 6.25 5.82
N LEU A 37 -0.33 7.28 6.06
CA LEU A 37 -1.28 7.79 5.07
C LEU A 37 -0.67 9.06 4.47
N GLU A 38 -0.43 9.04 3.17
CA GLU A 38 0.13 10.19 2.45
C GLU A 38 -0.46 10.30 1.05
N LEU A 39 -0.59 11.52 0.56
CA LEU A 39 -0.81 11.78 -0.86
C LEU A 39 0.58 11.79 -1.52
N LEU A 40 0.87 10.80 -2.35
CA LEU A 40 2.16 10.73 -3.04
C LEU A 40 2.24 11.83 -4.10
N PRO A 41 3.25 12.73 -4.04
CA PRO A 41 3.49 13.67 -5.14
C PRO A 41 3.88 12.90 -6.41
N GLU A 42 3.48 13.42 -7.56
CA GLU A 42 3.57 12.77 -8.87
C GLU A 42 4.99 12.25 -9.19
N GLU A 43 6.01 13.01 -8.82
CA GLU A 43 7.43 12.65 -8.96
C GLU A 43 7.78 11.31 -8.28
N ARG A 44 7.22 11.04 -7.09
CA ARG A 44 7.46 9.82 -6.32
C ARG A 44 6.73 8.61 -6.90
N VAL A 45 5.58 8.84 -7.53
CA VAL A 45 4.82 7.80 -8.25
C VAL A 45 5.65 7.32 -9.43
N VAL A 46 6.23 8.22 -10.22
CA VAL A 46 7.05 7.88 -11.38
C VAL A 46 8.26 7.03 -11.00
N GLU A 47 8.93 7.33 -9.88
CA GLU A 47 10.05 6.51 -9.41
C GLU A 47 9.64 5.09 -8.99
N GLN A 48 8.51 4.95 -8.30
CA GLN A 48 8.01 3.65 -7.83
C GLN A 48 7.53 2.75 -8.99
N TYR A 49 7.09 3.34 -10.10
CA TYR A 49 6.64 2.63 -11.31
C TYR A 49 7.68 2.64 -12.45
N ARG A 50 8.94 3.03 -12.20
CA ARG A 50 10.00 3.04 -13.25
C ARG A 50 10.11 1.70 -13.98
N GLU A 51 9.98 0.58 -13.26
CA GLU A 51 10.03 -0.77 -13.83
C GLU A 51 8.80 -1.13 -14.70
N HIS A 52 7.75 -0.33 -14.65
CA HIS A 52 6.48 -0.55 -15.35
C HIS A 52 6.21 0.49 -16.45
N LEU A 53 7.08 1.51 -16.62
CA LEU A 53 6.95 2.56 -17.64
C LEU A 53 6.99 2.04 -19.09
N GLN A 54 7.53 0.83 -19.30
CA GLN A 54 7.64 0.21 -20.63
C GLN A 54 6.59 -0.88 -20.88
N LYS A 55 5.65 -1.11 -19.94
CA LYS A 55 4.56 -2.07 -20.15
C LYS A 55 3.37 -1.32 -20.78
N PRO A 56 2.79 -1.85 -21.87
CA PRO A 56 1.66 -1.22 -22.57
C PRO A 56 0.40 -1.15 -21.72
#